data_AF-A0A7V1REI1-F1
#
_entry.id   AF-A0A7V1REI1-F1
#
_cell.length_a   1.000
_cell.length_b   1.000
_cell.length_c   1.000
_cell.angle_alpha   90.00
_cell.angle_beta   90.00
_cell.angle_gamma   90.00
#
_symmetry.space_group_name_H-M   'P 1'
#
loop_
_entity.id
_entity.type
_entity.pdbx_description
1 polymer ?
#
loop_
_entity_poly.entity_id
_entity_poly.type
_entity_poly.pdbx_seq_one_letter_code
_entity_poly.pdbx_strand_id
1 'polypeptide(L)'
;MVKSPVERIGALVAMFLPIMGTLAAIWLAFVNGYVRSADLWLLFWMYLATGLGITVGFHRMLTHQSFRPTLPVKFLFLMLGSMALQGPAIYWATVHWKHHVHSDTDADPHSPWWWRGIDLRGFMASPWHRIKLRALAFWNAHMGWLFQGTIPWDQSDPVQQRFRRDALVVFMSRTFVVWVVLRFALCWLIGGLPGMLWGGCVAILLTQQVTYLVNSATHVVGWKDFDTTDESRNNPVVALLAKGEGWHNNHHKFMWSARHGLTWWQFDLSYVVIWVMQRLRLVSEVRLPKPSQIQAGVRRHSASA
;
A
#
# COMPACT_ATOMS: atom_id res chain seq x y z
N MET A 1 -11.13 -20.23 2.86
CA MET A 1 -12.47 -19.88 2.32
C MET A 1 -12.33 -19.28 0.92
N VAL A 2 -13.38 -19.37 0.11
CA VAL A 2 -13.34 -19.06 -1.32
C VAL A 2 -14.01 -17.71 -1.60
N LYS A 3 -13.33 -16.80 -2.33
CA LYS A 3 -13.92 -15.53 -2.79
C LYS A 3 -15.19 -15.76 -3.61
N SER A 4 -16.17 -14.87 -3.45
CA SER A 4 -17.36 -14.85 -4.32
C SER A 4 -16.98 -14.61 -5.79
N PRO A 5 -17.82 -14.99 -6.77
CA PRO A 5 -17.55 -14.74 -8.18
C PRO A 5 -17.25 -13.26 -8.50
N VAL A 6 -17.98 -12.33 -7.89
CA VAL A 6 -17.78 -10.88 -8.08
C VAL A 6 -16.41 -10.44 -7.57
N GLU A 7 -16.00 -10.89 -6.39
CA GLU A 7 -14.68 -10.56 -5.83
C GLU A 7 -13.53 -11.16 -6.65
N ARG A 8 -13.72 -12.36 -7.23
CA ARG A 8 -12.76 -12.97 -8.14
C ARG A 8 -12.62 -12.16 -9.42
N ILE A 9 -13.73 -11.74 -10.03
CA ILE A 9 -13.73 -10.88 -11.21
C ILE A 9 -13.04 -9.55 -10.89
N GLY A 10 -13.38 -8.93 -9.75
CA GLY A 10 -12.73 -7.69 -9.30
C GLY A 10 -11.21 -7.85 -9.14
N ALA A 11 -10.74 -8.96 -8.54
CA ALA A 11 -9.31 -9.25 -8.42
C ALA A 11 -8.63 -9.46 -9.78
N LEU A 12 -9.28 -10.18 -10.70
CA LEU A 12 -8.79 -10.38 -12.07
C LEU A 12 -8.69 -9.04 -12.82
N VAL A 13 -9.70 -8.19 -12.74
CA VAL A 13 -9.67 -6.84 -13.34
C VAL A 13 -8.54 -6.02 -12.72
N ALA A 14 -8.43 -5.98 -11.39
CA ALA A 14 -7.41 -5.22 -10.69
C ALA A 14 -5.98 -5.66 -11.06
N MET A 15 -5.77 -6.95 -11.37
CA MET A 15 -4.47 -7.48 -11.79
C MET A 15 -4.22 -7.30 -13.29
N PHE A 16 -5.14 -7.73 -14.16
CA PHE A 16 -4.87 -7.85 -15.59
C PHE A 16 -5.13 -6.57 -16.38
N LEU A 17 -6.08 -5.71 -15.97
CA LEU A 17 -6.35 -4.46 -16.68
C LEU A 17 -5.10 -3.55 -16.75
N PRO A 18 -4.38 -3.29 -15.65
CA PRO A 18 -3.18 -2.45 -15.69
C PRO A 18 -2.04 -3.08 -16.51
N ILE A 19 -1.89 -4.42 -16.46
CA ILE A 19 -0.87 -5.15 -17.22
C ILE A 19 -1.15 -5.03 -18.72
N MET A 20 -2.36 -5.40 -19.16
CA MET A 20 -2.73 -5.36 -20.58
C MET A 20 -2.70 -3.94 -21.13
N GLY A 21 -3.16 -2.95 -20.35
CA GLY A 21 -3.06 -1.55 -20.73
C GLY A 21 -1.62 -1.04 -20.82
N THR A 22 -0.72 -1.52 -19.95
CA THR A 22 0.72 -1.19 -20.03
C THR A 22 1.36 -1.78 -21.28
N LEU A 23 1.05 -3.04 -21.61
CA LEU A 23 1.53 -3.67 -22.85
C LEU A 23 1.03 -2.90 -24.09
N ALA A 24 -0.24 -2.48 -24.09
CA ALA A 24 -0.79 -1.64 -25.15
C ALA A 24 -0.12 -0.27 -25.23
N ALA A 25 0.20 0.36 -24.09
CA ALA A 25 0.92 1.63 -24.04
C ALA A 25 2.31 1.53 -24.66
N ILE A 26 3.06 0.48 -24.31
CA ILE A 26 4.40 0.20 -24.82
C ILE A 26 4.33 -0.10 -26.32
N TRP A 27 3.37 -0.92 -26.75
CA TRP A 27 3.19 -1.23 -28.16
C TRP A 27 2.85 0.02 -28.98
N LEU A 28 1.94 0.87 -28.51
CA LEU A 28 1.63 2.14 -29.18
C LEU A 28 2.83 3.09 -29.22
N ALA A 29 3.61 3.17 -28.14
CA ALA A 29 4.83 3.97 -28.12
C ALA A 29 5.85 3.47 -29.16
N PHE A 30 5.97 2.16 -29.31
CA PHE A 30 6.85 1.54 -30.31
C PHE A 30 6.36 1.81 -31.74
N VAL A 31 5.06 1.59 -32.02
CA VAL A 31 4.47 1.80 -33.35
C VAL A 31 4.52 3.27 -33.76
N ASN A 32 4.25 4.19 -32.84
CA ASN A 32 4.29 5.63 -33.13
C ASN A 32 5.71 6.18 -33.16
N GLY A 33 6.69 5.48 -32.57
CA GLY A 33 8.08 5.91 -32.45
C GLY A 33 8.33 6.99 -31.38
N TYR A 34 7.33 7.36 -30.57
CA TYR A 34 7.48 8.35 -29.50
C TYR A 34 6.46 8.16 -28.37
N VAL A 35 6.77 8.75 -27.21
CA VAL A 35 5.83 8.98 -26.10
C VAL A 35 5.71 10.48 -25.90
N ARG A 36 4.48 11.01 -25.82
CA ARG A 36 4.30 12.46 -25.62
C ARG A 36 4.67 12.81 -24.19
N SER A 37 5.27 13.98 -24.01
CA SER A 37 5.58 14.53 -22.69
C SER A 37 4.33 14.63 -21.81
N ALA A 38 3.18 14.98 -22.38
CA ALA A 38 1.90 15.01 -21.68
C ALA A 38 1.50 13.64 -21.08
N ASP A 39 1.77 12.53 -21.77
CA ASP A 39 1.47 11.19 -21.28
C ASP A 39 2.37 10.81 -20.10
N LEU A 40 3.65 11.20 -20.14
CA LEU A 40 4.59 11.02 -19.04
C LEU A 40 4.25 11.89 -17.82
N TRP A 41 3.80 13.12 -18.04
CA TRP A 41 3.31 13.97 -16.95
C TRP A 41 2.04 13.41 -16.33
N LEU A 42 1.09 12.93 -17.13
CA LEU A 42 -0.10 12.24 -16.63
C LEU A 42 0.27 11.00 -15.80
N LEU A 43 1.20 10.17 -16.29
CA LEU A 43 1.75 9.06 -15.54
C LEU A 43 2.30 9.51 -14.19
N PHE A 44 3.20 10.48 -14.19
CA PHE A 44 3.89 10.97 -13.00
C PHE A 44 2.89 11.50 -11.95
N TRP A 45 2.00 12.41 -12.36
CA TRP A 45 1.05 13.03 -11.44
C TRP A 45 -0.01 12.05 -10.93
N MET A 46 -0.50 11.14 -11.78
CA MET A 46 -1.43 10.10 -11.31
C MET A 46 -0.73 9.13 -10.35
N TYR A 47 0.49 8.69 -10.66
CA TYR A 47 1.28 7.84 -9.76
C TYR A 47 1.54 8.51 -8.40
N LEU A 48 1.88 9.81 -8.40
CA LEU A 48 2.11 10.57 -7.19
C LEU A 48 0.82 10.77 -6.40
N ALA A 49 -0.24 11.26 -7.04
CA ALA A 49 -1.51 11.59 -6.39
C ALA A 49 -2.22 10.36 -5.83
N THR A 50 -2.36 9.29 -6.61
CA THR A 50 -3.03 8.06 -6.11
C THR A 50 -2.14 7.29 -5.13
N GLY A 51 -0.81 7.38 -5.29
CA GLY A 51 0.13 6.91 -4.28
C GLY A 51 -0.07 7.60 -2.93
N LEU A 52 -0.14 8.94 -2.90
CA LEU A 52 -0.47 9.70 -1.69
C LEU A 52 -1.89 9.42 -1.18
N GLY A 53 -2.84 9.14 -2.07
CA GLY A 53 -4.18 8.65 -1.71
C GLY A 53 -4.13 7.37 -0.87
N ILE A 54 -3.23 6.44 -1.19
CA ILE A 54 -2.99 5.25 -0.37
C ILE A 54 -2.23 5.60 0.90
N THR A 55 -1.07 6.25 0.81
CA THR A 55 -0.17 6.42 1.97
C THR A 55 -0.70 7.43 2.99
N VAL A 56 -1.19 8.59 2.56
CA VAL A 56 -1.77 9.61 3.44
C VAL A 56 -3.22 9.26 3.77
N GLY A 57 -4.01 8.84 2.77
CA GLY A 57 -5.43 8.61 2.89
C GLY A 57 -5.82 7.28 3.54
N PHE A 58 -5.62 6.18 2.83
CA PHE A 58 -6.06 4.86 3.31
C PHE A 58 -5.23 4.36 4.50
N HIS A 59 -3.91 4.61 4.48
CA HIS A 59 -3.00 4.11 5.50
C HIS A 59 -3.01 5.00 6.76
N ARG A 60 -2.42 6.20 6.69
CA ARG A 60 -2.21 7.04 7.89
C ARG A 60 -3.49 7.68 8.41
N MET A 61 -4.35 8.20 7.53
CA MET A 61 -5.59 8.89 7.93
C MET A 61 -6.70 7.91 8.32
N LEU A 62 -7.04 6.97 7.45
CA LEU A 62 -8.18 6.08 7.66
C LEU A 62 -7.86 4.96 8.64
N THR A 63 -6.81 4.18 8.39
CA THR A 63 -6.50 2.98 9.18
C THR A 63 -5.92 3.33 10.55
N HIS A 64 -4.87 4.16 10.58
CA HIS A 64 -4.14 4.47 11.82
C HIS A 64 -4.63 5.70 12.57
N GLN A 65 -5.44 6.54 11.91
CA GLN A 65 -5.96 7.77 12.49
C GLN A 65 -4.84 8.64 13.08
N SER A 66 -3.71 8.73 12.35
CA SER A 66 -2.50 9.43 12.78
C SER A 66 -2.66 10.95 12.80
N PHE A 67 -3.73 11.48 12.20
CA PHE A 67 -4.12 12.88 12.22
C PHE A 67 -5.62 13.02 11.93
N ARG A 68 -6.18 14.21 12.21
CA ARG A 68 -7.56 14.56 11.93
C ARG A 68 -7.66 15.53 10.74
N PRO A 69 -8.27 15.13 9.61
CA PRO A 69 -8.44 16.00 8.45
C PRO A 69 -9.68 16.89 8.54
N THR A 70 -9.68 18.02 7.82
CA THR A 70 -10.92 18.69 7.40
C THR A 70 -11.70 17.82 6.41
N LEU A 71 -13.00 18.10 6.23
CA LEU A 71 -13.85 17.29 5.35
C LEU A 71 -13.37 17.28 3.88
N PRO A 72 -12.96 18.40 3.26
CA PRO A 72 -12.47 18.39 1.88
C PRO A 72 -11.18 17.56 1.71
N VAL A 73 -10.25 17.66 2.67
CA VAL A 73 -9.02 16.87 2.68
C VAL A 73 -9.32 15.38 2.77
N LYS A 74 -10.23 15.01 3.68
CA LYS A 74 -10.66 13.62 3.84
C LYS A 74 -11.28 13.07 2.57
N PHE A 75 -12.19 13.82 1.95
CA PHE A 75 -12.82 13.45 0.68
C PHE A 75 -11.75 13.24 -0.40
N LEU A 76 -10.85 14.20 -0.57
CA LEU A 76 -9.80 14.17 -1.58
C LEU A 76 -8.93 12.92 -1.45
N PHE A 77 -8.40 12.63 -0.26
CA PHE A 77 -7.52 11.48 -0.08
C PHE A 77 -8.25 10.14 -0.18
N LEU A 78 -9.51 10.05 0.25
CA LEU A 78 -10.31 8.84 0.02
C LEU A 78 -10.61 8.62 -1.47
N MET A 79 -10.89 9.69 -2.22
CA MET A 79 -11.08 9.63 -3.66
C MET A 79 -9.79 9.19 -4.36
N LEU A 80 -8.65 9.82 -4.07
CA LEU A 80 -7.35 9.48 -4.66
C LEU A 80 -6.91 8.05 -4.31
N GLY A 81 -7.17 7.58 -3.09
CA GLY A 81 -6.91 6.20 -2.70
C GLY A 81 -7.79 5.22 -3.47
N SER A 82 -9.06 5.56 -3.70
CA SER A 82 -9.98 4.74 -4.52
C SER A 82 -9.51 4.66 -5.98
N MET A 83 -9.00 5.76 -6.54
CA MET A 83 -8.42 5.82 -7.88
C MET A 83 -7.19 4.91 -8.06
N ALA A 84 -6.56 4.41 -6.99
CA ALA A 84 -5.41 3.52 -7.07
C ALA A 84 -5.74 2.05 -7.42
N LEU A 85 -7.03 1.69 -7.51
CA LEU A 85 -7.50 0.34 -7.84
C LEU A 85 -6.93 -0.74 -6.89
N GLN A 86 -6.99 -0.48 -5.57
CA GLN A 86 -6.57 -1.45 -4.53
C GLN A 86 -7.73 -1.96 -3.66
N GLY A 87 -8.96 -1.78 -4.15
CA GLY A 87 -10.18 -2.16 -3.47
C GLY A 87 -10.81 -1.02 -2.66
N PRO A 88 -12.07 -1.19 -2.21
CA PRO A 88 -12.78 -0.17 -1.45
C PRO A 88 -12.08 0.19 -0.13
N ALA A 89 -12.24 1.44 0.32
CA ALA A 89 -11.54 1.98 1.49
C ALA A 89 -11.71 1.14 2.77
N ILE A 90 -12.93 0.70 3.09
CA ILE A 90 -13.19 -0.16 4.26
C ILE A 90 -12.45 -1.50 4.12
N TYR A 91 -12.53 -2.14 2.95
CA TYR A 91 -11.86 -3.42 2.71
C TYR A 91 -10.34 -3.27 2.87
N TRP A 92 -9.75 -2.26 2.23
CA TRP A 92 -8.32 -1.98 2.32
C TRP A 92 -7.89 -1.77 3.78
N ALA A 93 -8.61 -0.91 4.52
CA ALA A 93 -8.32 -0.62 5.91
C ALA A 93 -8.48 -1.84 6.83
N THR A 94 -9.46 -2.71 6.58
CA THR A 94 -9.63 -3.96 7.31
C THR A 94 -8.51 -4.97 7.02
N VAL A 95 -8.11 -5.13 5.75
CA VAL A 95 -6.95 -5.97 5.38
C VAL A 95 -5.70 -5.48 6.09
N HIS A 96 -5.44 -4.18 6.03
CA HIS A 96 -4.27 -3.56 6.64
C HIS A 96 -4.27 -3.68 8.17
N TRP A 97 -5.42 -3.51 8.82
CA TRP A 97 -5.53 -3.69 10.25
C TRP A 97 -5.25 -5.14 10.68
N LYS A 98 -5.82 -6.12 9.96
CA LYS A 98 -5.57 -7.55 10.26
C LYS A 98 -4.12 -7.93 10.03
N HIS A 99 -3.48 -7.38 9.01
CA HIS A 99 -2.04 -7.52 8.82
C HIS A 99 -1.26 -7.05 10.06
N HIS A 100 -1.52 -5.85 10.60
CA HIS A 100 -0.80 -5.41 11.80
C HIS A 100 -1.01 -6.31 13.03
N VAL A 101 -2.22 -6.83 13.22
CA VAL A 101 -2.53 -7.69 14.38
C VAL A 101 -1.91 -9.07 14.25
N HIS A 102 -1.79 -9.58 13.02
CA HIS A 102 -1.37 -10.94 12.74
C HIS A 102 -0.07 -11.02 11.92
N SER A 103 0.70 -9.93 11.85
CA SER A 103 1.80 -9.75 10.90
C SER A 103 2.74 -10.94 10.90
N ASP A 104 3.05 -11.45 9.71
CA ASP A 104 3.96 -12.56 9.49
C ASP A 104 3.54 -13.90 10.15
N THR A 105 2.28 -14.02 10.54
CA THR A 105 1.63 -15.29 10.93
C THR A 105 0.75 -15.83 9.81
N ASP A 106 0.19 -17.03 9.99
CA ASP A 106 -0.71 -17.66 9.02
C ASP A 106 -2.05 -16.91 8.87
N ALA A 107 -2.41 -16.07 9.84
CA ALA A 107 -3.62 -15.25 9.81
C ALA A 107 -3.41 -13.89 9.13
N ASP A 108 -2.18 -13.51 8.79
CA ASP A 108 -1.89 -12.30 8.01
C ASP A 108 -2.22 -12.53 6.52
N PRO A 109 -3.12 -11.71 5.93
CA PRO A 109 -3.57 -11.88 4.55
C PRO A 109 -2.46 -11.96 3.51
N HIS A 110 -1.32 -11.31 3.75
CA HIS A 110 -0.21 -11.24 2.80
C HIS A 110 1.14 -11.53 3.45
N SER A 111 1.16 -12.44 4.43
CA SER A 111 2.40 -12.89 5.08
C SER A 111 3.35 -13.56 4.07
N PRO A 112 4.64 -13.18 4.01
CA PRO A 112 5.69 -13.95 3.34
C PRO A 112 6.26 -15.07 4.23
N TRP A 113 5.67 -15.32 5.40
CA TRP A 113 6.17 -16.25 6.41
C TRP A 113 5.15 -17.29 6.86
N TRP A 114 4.04 -17.46 6.12
CA TRP A 114 2.98 -18.47 6.31
C TRP A 114 3.47 -19.92 6.46
N TRP A 115 4.72 -20.21 6.09
CA TRP A 115 5.33 -21.53 6.17
C TRP A 115 6.13 -21.78 7.46
N ARG A 116 6.33 -20.75 8.31
CA ARG A 116 7.18 -20.85 9.52
C ARG A 116 6.65 -21.83 10.58
N GLY A 117 5.37 -22.20 10.51
CA GLY A 117 4.76 -23.22 11.38
C GLY A 117 4.83 -24.66 10.84
N ILE A 118 5.40 -24.87 9.65
CA ILE A 118 5.40 -26.18 8.96
C ILE A 118 6.79 -26.83 9.10
N ASP A 119 6.85 -28.10 9.53
CA ASP A 119 8.14 -28.82 9.55
C ASP A 119 8.59 -29.15 8.12
N LEU A 120 9.47 -28.28 7.60
CA LEU A 120 10.05 -28.40 6.27
C LEU A 120 11.52 -28.80 6.30
N ARG A 121 12.05 -29.30 7.44
CA ARG A 121 13.50 -29.58 7.61
C ARG A 121 14.06 -30.50 6.52
N GLY A 122 13.37 -31.58 6.20
CA GLY A 122 13.76 -32.50 5.11
C GLY A 122 13.65 -31.87 3.72
N PHE A 123 12.59 -31.12 3.45
CA PHE A 123 12.38 -30.43 2.18
C PHE A 123 13.44 -29.35 1.94
N MET A 124 13.72 -28.54 2.96
CA MET A 124 14.66 -27.41 2.92
C MET A 124 16.13 -27.82 2.97
N ALA A 125 16.48 -29.10 3.09
CA ALA A 125 17.86 -29.57 2.99
C ALA A 125 18.47 -29.21 1.62
N SER A 126 17.68 -29.25 0.55
CA SER A 126 18.09 -28.81 -0.78
C SER A 126 18.10 -27.28 -0.91
N PRO A 127 19.21 -26.68 -1.42
CA PRO A 127 19.26 -25.26 -1.76
C PRO A 127 18.14 -24.82 -2.70
N TRP A 128 17.78 -25.66 -3.68
CA TRP A 128 16.73 -25.37 -4.66
C TRP A 128 15.35 -25.25 -4.01
N HIS A 129 15.03 -26.13 -3.05
CA HIS A 129 13.77 -26.06 -2.31
C HIS A 129 13.67 -24.81 -1.44
N ARG A 130 14.78 -24.35 -0.86
CA ARG A 130 14.82 -23.07 -0.12
C ARG A 130 14.53 -21.88 -1.02
N ILE A 131 15.12 -21.85 -2.22
CA ILE A 131 14.87 -20.79 -3.21
C ILE A 131 13.40 -20.82 -3.64
N LYS A 132 12.88 -22.00 -4.01
CA LYS A 132 11.48 -22.16 -4.44
C LYS A 132 10.49 -21.71 -3.37
N LEU A 133 10.69 -22.12 -2.11
CA LEU A 133 9.84 -21.71 -1.00
C LEU A 133 9.84 -20.20 -0.80
N ARG A 134 11.03 -19.58 -0.79
CA ARG A 134 11.17 -18.12 -0.66
C ARG A 134 10.50 -17.37 -1.81
N ALA A 135 10.63 -17.87 -3.04
CA ALA A 135 9.97 -17.29 -4.21
C ALA A 135 8.43 -17.38 -4.11
N LEU A 136 7.90 -18.54 -3.70
CA LEU A 136 6.46 -18.72 -3.48
C LEU A 136 5.94 -17.83 -2.35
N ALA A 137 6.71 -17.69 -1.27
CA ALA A 137 6.33 -16.87 -0.13
C ALA A 137 6.36 -15.37 -0.45
N PHE A 138 7.37 -14.92 -1.21
CA PHE A 138 7.41 -13.56 -1.74
C PHE A 138 6.24 -13.31 -2.70
N TRP A 139 5.97 -14.24 -3.62
CA TRP A 139 4.83 -14.15 -4.53
C TRP A 139 3.50 -14.05 -3.78
N ASN A 140 3.32 -14.84 -2.72
CA ASN A 140 2.14 -14.78 -1.85
C ASN A 140 1.92 -13.37 -1.31
N ALA A 141 2.95 -12.80 -0.67
CA ALA A 141 2.90 -11.47 -0.08
C ALA A 141 2.74 -10.35 -1.11
N HIS A 142 3.31 -10.54 -2.31
CA HIS A 142 3.27 -9.53 -3.36
C HIS A 142 1.92 -9.50 -4.09
N MET A 143 1.45 -10.65 -4.61
CA MET A 143 0.24 -10.69 -5.46
C MET A 143 -0.65 -11.91 -5.21
N GLY A 144 -0.11 -13.03 -4.72
CA GLY A 144 -0.85 -14.27 -4.52
C GLY A 144 -2.07 -14.11 -3.59
N TRP A 145 -1.93 -13.26 -2.56
CA TRP A 145 -3.01 -12.95 -1.62
C TRP A 145 -4.26 -12.35 -2.27
N LEU A 146 -4.13 -11.66 -3.42
CA LEU A 146 -5.27 -11.08 -4.15
C LEU A 146 -6.27 -12.15 -4.59
N PHE A 147 -5.87 -13.41 -4.70
CA PHE A 147 -6.71 -14.52 -5.11
C PHE A 147 -7.25 -15.34 -3.93
N GLN A 148 -6.75 -15.08 -2.72
CA GLN A 148 -7.14 -15.81 -1.53
C GLN A 148 -8.34 -15.12 -0.88
N GLY A 149 -9.36 -15.89 -0.48
CA GLY A 149 -10.51 -15.38 0.25
C GLY A 149 -10.17 -15.08 1.70
N THR A 150 -9.22 -14.20 1.95
CA THR A 150 -8.65 -13.93 3.28
C THR A 150 -9.59 -13.08 4.14
N ILE A 151 -10.36 -12.17 3.55
CA ILE A 151 -11.32 -11.34 4.28
C ILE A 151 -12.61 -11.21 3.48
N PRO A 152 -13.70 -11.90 3.86
CA PRO A 152 -15.00 -11.66 3.25
C PRO A 152 -15.51 -10.27 3.62
N TRP A 153 -16.29 -9.67 2.72
CA TRP A 153 -17.18 -8.60 3.10
C TRP A 153 -18.20 -9.13 4.11
N ASP A 154 -18.00 -8.75 5.37
CA ASP A 154 -18.77 -9.27 6.49
C ASP A 154 -19.30 -8.09 7.31
N GLN A 155 -20.62 -8.04 7.42
CA GLN A 155 -21.29 -6.98 8.18
C GLN A 155 -21.11 -7.15 9.69
N SER A 156 -20.85 -8.38 10.14
CA SER A 156 -20.61 -8.73 11.54
C SER A 156 -19.16 -8.53 12.00
N ASP A 157 -18.20 -8.41 11.06
CA ASP A 157 -16.78 -8.18 11.39
C ASP A 157 -16.62 -6.86 12.19
N PRO A 158 -16.15 -6.91 13.46
CA PRO A 158 -16.02 -5.72 14.31
C PRO A 158 -15.08 -4.66 13.75
N VAL A 159 -14.06 -5.05 13.00
CA VAL A 159 -13.10 -4.15 12.37
C VAL A 159 -13.78 -3.40 11.23
N GLN A 160 -14.58 -4.09 10.40
CA GLN A 160 -15.36 -3.42 9.36
C GLN A 160 -16.42 -2.49 9.96
N GLN A 161 -17.06 -2.88 11.07
CA GLN A 161 -18.02 -2.02 11.79
C GLN A 161 -17.38 -0.73 12.29
N ARG A 162 -16.13 -0.76 12.76
CA ARG A 162 -15.38 0.45 13.16
C ARG A 162 -15.34 1.49 12.04
N PHE A 163 -15.03 1.07 10.81
CA PHE A 163 -14.93 1.98 9.67
C PHE A 163 -16.30 2.40 9.11
N ARG A 164 -17.35 1.58 9.29
CA ARG A 164 -18.73 1.90 8.86
C ARG A 164 -19.40 3.00 9.66
N ARG A 165 -18.86 3.37 10.83
CA ARG A 165 -19.37 4.51 11.63
C ARG A 165 -19.24 5.85 10.92
N ASP A 166 -18.43 5.92 9.88
CA ASP A 166 -18.17 7.15 9.12
C ASP A 166 -18.90 7.13 7.77
N ALA A 167 -19.92 7.99 7.64
CA ALA A 167 -20.76 8.03 6.45
C ALA A 167 -19.98 8.33 5.15
N LEU A 168 -18.95 9.19 5.23
CA LEU A 168 -18.13 9.50 4.07
C LEU A 168 -17.27 8.29 3.65
N VAL A 169 -16.72 7.56 4.61
CA VAL A 169 -15.94 6.33 4.33
C VAL A 169 -16.84 5.25 3.71
N VAL A 170 -18.08 5.11 4.19
CA VAL A 170 -19.08 4.21 3.61
C VAL A 170 -19.43 4.63 2.18
N PHE A 171 -19.71 5.92 1.96
CA PHE A 171 -19.99 6.47 0.64
C PHE A 171 -18.84 6.19 -0.33
N MET A 172 -17.60 6.50 0.06
CA MET A 172 -16.40 6.26 -0.75
C MET A 172 -16.19 4.78 -1.06
N SER A 173 -16.44 3.90 -0.09
CA SER A 173 -16.33 2.46 -0.31
C SER A 173 -17.39 1.93 -1.27
N ARG A 174 -18.64 2.43 -1.20
CA ARG A 174 -19.73 2.04 -2.10
C ARG A 174 -19.56 2.59 -3.51
N THR A 175 -18.94 3.76 -3.63
CA THR A 175 -18.70 4.45 -4.91
C THR A 175 -17.30 4.18 -5.48
N PHE A 176 -16.56 3.22 -4.93
CA PHE A 176 -15.19 2.88 -5.33
C PHE A 176 -14.99 2.81 -6.85
N VAL A 177 -15.87 2.09 -7.56
CA VAL A 177 -15.79 1.93 -9.02
C VAL A 177 -15.96 3.26 -9.76
N VAL A 178 -16.80 4.17 -9.24
CA VAL A 178 -17.00 5.50 -9.84
C VAL A 178 -15.68 6.27 -9.85
N TRP A 179 -14.92 6.23 -8.76
CA TRP A 179 -13.63 6.93 -8.67
C TRP A 179 -12.57 6.32 -9.59
N VAL A 180 -12.56 4.99 -9.71
CA VAL A 180 -11.70 4.29 -10.69
C VAL A 180 -12.05 4.71 -12.13
N VAL A 181 -13.33 4.73 -12.49
CA VAL A 181 -13.78 5.17 -13.82
C VAL A 181 -13.45 6.64 -14.06
N LEU A 182 -13.63 7.49 -13.04
CA LEU A 182 -13.28 8.91 -13.12
C LEU A 182 -11.80 9.12 -13.43
N ARG A 183 -10.89 8.32 -12.85
CA ARG A 183 -9.47 8.36 -13.21
C ARG A 183 -9.25 8.13 -14.70
N PHE A 184 -9.82 7.05 -15.24
CA PHE A 184 -9.65 6.73 -16.67
C PHE A 184 -10.27 7.81 -17.56
N ALA A 185 -11.46 8.32 -17.21
CA ALA A 185 -12.11 9.40 -17.92
C ALA A 185 -11.25 10.69 -17.92
N LEU A 186 -10.70 11.09 -16.78
CA LEU A 186 -9.82 12.27 -16.70
C LEU A 186 -8.56 12.11 -17.55
N CYS A 187 -7.89 10.96 -17.47
CA CYS A 187 -6.71 10.68 -18.29
C CYS A 187 -7.03 10.68 -19.78
N TRP A 188 -8.19 10.14 -20.17
CA TRP A 188 -8.66 10.16 -21.56
C TRP A 188 -9.03 11.57 -22.03
N LEU A 189 -9.69 12.38 -21.21
CA LEU A 189 -10.04 13.77 -21.57
C LEU A 189 -8.79 14.63 -21.78
N ILE A 190 -7.72 14.41 -21.02
CA ILE A 190 -6.49 15.20 -21.12
C ILE A 190 -5.59 14.70 -22.25
N GLY A 191 -5.43 13.38 -22.39
CA GLY A 191 -4.43 12.79 -23.30
C GLY A 191 -4.99 11.78 -24.30
N GLY A 192 -6.30 11.64 -24.45
CA GLY A 192 -6.91 10.61 -25.29
C GLY A 192 -6.52 9.20 -24.86
N LEU A 193 -6.49 8.26 -25.80
CA LEU A 193 -6.12 6.87 -25.53
C LEU A 193 -4.71 6.73 -24.90
N PRO A 194 -3.64 7.37 -25.40
CA PRO A 194 -2.33 7.25 -24.76
C PRO A 194 -2.32 7.82 -23.33
N GLY A 195 -3.01 8.94 -23.08
CA GLY A 195 -3.14 9.49 -21.73
C GLY A 195 -3.84 8.54 -20.77
N MET A 196 -4.93 7.90 -21.23
CA MET A 196 -5.64 6.86 -20.49
C MET A 196 -4.76 5.64 -20.18
N LEU A 197 -3.93 5.21 -21.13
CA LEU A 197 -3.03 4.07 -20.93
C LEU A 197 -1.89 4.40 -19.97
N TRP A 198 -1.20 5.54 -20.15
CA TRP A 198 -0.08 5.95 -19.31
C TRP A 198 -0.53 6.42 -17.90
N GLY A 199 -1.47 7.36 -17.82
CA GLY A 199 -1.99 7.88 -16.55
C GLY A 199 -3.00 6.97 -15.84
N GLY A 200 -3.71 6.13 -16.60
CA GLY A 200 -4.60 5.10 -16.06
C GLY A 200 -3.83 3.81 -15.76
N CYS A 201 -3.54 3.02 -16.80
CA CYS A 201 -3.02 1.66 -16.64
C CYS A 201 -1.58 1.59 -16.11
N VAL A 202 -0.63 2.28 -16.74
CA VAL A 202 0.80 2.21 -16.33
C VAL A 202 0.98 2.77 -14.92
N ALA A 203 0.37 3.92 -14.61
CA ALA A 203 0.42 4.47 -13.26
C ALA A 203 -0.26 3.56 -12.22
N ILE A 204 -1.40 2.92 -12.51
CA ILE A 204 -1.99 1.92 -11.58
C ILE A 204 -1.02 0.77 -11.35
N LEU A 205 -0.45 0.21 -12.43
CA LEU A 205 0.47 -0.92 -12.32
C LEU A 205 1.65 -0.54 -11.42
N LEU A 206 2.30 0.60 -11.67
CA LEU A 206 3.42 1.07 -10.84
C LEU A 206 3.01 1.30 -9.38
N THR A 207 1.86 1.94 -9.13
CA THR A 207 1.36 2.15 -7.76
C THR A 207 1.10 0.82 -7.04
N GLN A 208 0.46 -0.15 -7.70
CA GLN A 208 0.19 -1.47 -7.15
C GLN A 208 1.49 -2.22 -6.84
N GLN A 209 2.41 -2.35 -7.81
CA GLN A 209 3.67 -3.06 -7.60
C GLN A 209 4.48 -2.44 -6.45
N VAL A 210 4.56 -1.12 -6.37
CA VAL A 210 5.26 -0.43 -5.27
C VAL A 210 4.55 -0.61 -3.93
N THR A 211 3.21 -0.61 -3.89
CA THR A 211 2.47 -0.87 -2.65
C THR A 211 2.67 -2.32 -2.21
N TYR A 212 2.65 -3.27 -3.13
CA TYR A 212 2.85 -4.68 -2.85
C TYR A 212 4.29 -5.01 -2.45
N LEU A 213 5.28 -4.21 -2.85
CA LEU A 213 6.64 -4.28 -2.31
C LEU A 213 6.71 -3.95 -0.82
N VAL A 214 5.77 -3.16 -0.29
CA VAL A 214 5.69 -2.92 1.16
C VAL A 214 5.31 -4.22 1.88
N ASN A 215 4.32 -4.95 1.38
CA ASN A 215 3.94 -6.23 1.97
C ASN A 215 5.04 -7.30 1.82
N SER A 216 5.73 -7.32 0.68
CA SER A 216 6.70 -8.38 0.39
C SER A 216 8.15 -8.02 0.75
N ALA A 217 8.74 -7.01 0.12
CA ALA A 217 10.14 -6.68 0.28
C ALA A 217 10.44 -6.14 1.68
N THR A 218 9.60 -5.28 2.26
CA THR A 218 9.84 -4.76 3.61
C THR A 218 9.55 -5.76 4.74
N HIS A 219 9.12 -6.99 4.45
CA HIS A 219 9.08 -8.08 5.43
C HIS A 219 10.22 -9.08 5.29
N VAL A 220 11.12 -8.88 4.31
CA VAL A 220 12.20 -9.84 3.98
C VAL A 220 13.56 -9.18 3.85
N VAL A 221 13.64 -7.99 3.23
CA VAL A 221 14.89 -7.31 2.87
C VAL A 221 14.97 -5.92 3.51
N GLY A 222 16.04 -5.69 4.27
CA GLY A 222 16.30 -4.44 4.99
C GLY A 222 16.83 -4.70 6.39
N TRP A 223 16.72 -3.72 7.27
CA TRP A 223 17.17 -3.83 8.67
C TRP A 223 16.04 -3.46 9.65
N LYS A 224 16.25 -3.73 10.95
CA LYS A 224 15.32 -3.37 12.02
C LYS A 224 15.99 -2.39 12.98
N ASP A 225 15.45 -1.17 13.04
CA ASP A 225 15.86 -0.17 14.01
C ASP A 225 15.19 -0.40 15.38
N PHE A 226 14.05 -1.12 15.40
CA PHE A 226 13.22 -1.35 16.58
C PHE A 226 12.86 -2.82 16.76
N ASP A 227 12.76 -3.25 18.02
CA ASP A 227 12.14 -4.54 18.36
C ASP A 227 10.63 -4.49 18.12
N THR A 228 10.18 -5.33 17.17
CA THR A 228 8.78 -5.64 16.84
C THR A 228 8.56 -7.17 16.96
N THR A 229 7.30 -7.59 17.03
CA THR A 229 6.92 -9.02 17.09
C THR A 229 6.90 -9.70 15.72
N ASP A 230 7.21 -8.94 14.67
CA ASP A 230 7.09 -9.32 13.28
C ASP A 230 8.43 -9.18 12.53
N GLU A 231 8.40 -9.38 11.23
CA GLU A 231 9.53 -9.32 10.31
C GLU A 231 9.58 -8.05 9.46
N SER A 232 8.85 -7.00 9.86
CA SER A 232 8.96 -5.69 9.23
C SER A 232 10.40 -5.16 9.27
N ARG A 233 10.83 -4.51 8.19
CA ARG A 233 12.18 -4.01 7.94
C ARG A 233 12.14 -2.66 7.24
N ASN A 234 13.09 -1.80 7.59
CA ASN A 234 13.31 -0.54 6.89
C ASN A 234 14.05 -0.80 5.57
N ASN A 235 13.54 -0.22 4.48
CA ASN A 235 14.11 -0.33 3.14
C ASN A 235 14.05 1.03 2.41
N PRO A 236 15.19 1.66 2.10
CA PRO A 236 15.24 3.02 1.56
C PRO A 236 14.72 3.11 0.12
N VAL A 237 14.88 2.05 -0.67
CA VAL A 237 14.38 2.00 -2.06
C VAL A 237 12.85 1.97 -2.05
N VAL A 238 12.27 1.09 -1.21
CA VAL A 238 10.81 1.07 -1.02
C VAL A 238 10.33 2.37 -0.40
N ALA A 239 11.07 2.98 0.52
CA ALA A 239 10.70 4.27 1.11
C ALA A 239 10.63 5.38 0.07
N LEU A 240 11.59 5.45 -0.87
CA LEU A 240 11.56 6.42 -1.95
C LEU A 240 10.36 6.21 -2.88
N LEU A 241 10.17 4.99 -3.38
CA LEU A 241 9.09 4.67 -4.34
C LEU A 241 7.71 4.78 -3.68
N ALA A 242 7.56 4.23 -2.49
CA ALA A 242 6.33 4.21 -1.71
C ALA A 242 6.17 5.46 -0.83
N LYS A 243 6.84 6.57 -1.13
CA LYS A 243 6.57 7.89 -0.51
C LYS A 243 6.69 7.87 1.03
N GLY A 244 7.57 7.06 1.60
CA GLY A 244 7.85 6.92 3.02
C GLY A 244 7.43 5.59 3.65
N GLU A 245 6.63 4.76 2.95
CA GLU A 245 6.10 3.51 3.52
C GLU A 245 7.15 2.39 3.68
N GLY A 246 8.33 2.56 3.09
CA GLY A 246 9.44 1.62 3.25
C GLY A 246 10.17 1.71 4.59
N TRP A 247 9.88 2.72 5.43
CA TRP A 247 10.33 2.74 6.83
C TRP A 247 9.43 1.84 7.69
N HIS A 248 9.34 0.58 7.27
CA HIS A 248 8.27 -0.32 7.69
C HIS A 248 8.45 -0.85 9.10
N ASN A 249 9.68 -1.08 9.54
CA ASN A 249 9.96 -1.47 10.93
C ASN A 249 9.63 -0.33 11.91
N ASN A 250 9.95 0.92 11.52
CA ASN A 250 9.55 2.10 12.31
C ASN A 250 8.04 2.20 12.41
N HIS A 251 7.35 2.00 11.29
CA HIS A 251 5.90 2.00 11.21
C HIS A 251 5.28 0.93 12.10
N HIS A 252 5.74 -0.32 12.02
CA HIS A 252 5.24 -1.41 12.88
C HIS A 252 5.51 -1.18 14.36
N LYS A 253 6.58 -0.44 14.71
CA LYS A 253 6.81 -0.02 16.10
C LYS A 253 5.85 1.08 16.56
N PHE A 254 5.62 2.09 15.72
CA PHE A 254 4.82 3.27 16.03
C PHE A 254 3.66 3.44 15.03
N MET A 255 2.78 2.44 14.95
CA MET A 255 1.73 2.34 13.92
C MET A 255 0.81 3.57 13.86
N TRP A 256 0.58 4.21 15.00
CA TRP A 256 -0.24 5.41 15.14
C TRP A 256 0.44 6.71 14.69
N SER A 257 1.74 6.67 14.37
CA SER A 257 2.53 7.84 13.98
C SER A 257 2.12 8.33 12.60
N ALA A 258 2.11 9.66 12.40
CA ALA A 258 1.95 10.26 11.08
C ALA A 258 3.27 10.26 10.29
N ARG A 259 4.40 9.97 10.93
CA ARG A 259 5.76 9.98 10.38
C ARG A 259 6.41 8.61 10.54
N HIS A 260 6.83 8.00 9.44
CA HIS A 260 7.49 6.69 9.47
C HIS A 260 9.02 6.83 9.42
N GLY A 261 9.55 7.83 8.70
CA GLY A 261 10.98 8.13 8.73
C GLY A 261 11.38 8.89 9.98
N LEU A 262 12.04 8.25 10.95
CA LEU A 262 12.26 8.81 12.30
C LEU A 262 13.62 9.48 12.49
N THR A 263 14.56 9.29 11.56
CA THR A 263 15.85 9.99 11.53
C THR A 263 15.86 11.09 10.46
N TRP A 264 16.90 11.92 10.44
CA TRP A 264 17.00 13.09 9.54
C TRP A 264 17.11 12.70 8.06
N TRP A 265 17.73 11.56 7.76
CA TRP A 265 17.96 11.06 6.40
C TRP A 265 16.84 10.16 5.90
N GLN A 266 15.97 9.67 6.79
CA GLN A 266 14.81 8.86 6.44
C GLN A 266 13.71 9.74 5.84
N PHE A 267 13.85 10.07 4.56
CA PHE A 267 12.90 10.90 3.84
C PHE A 267 11.51 10.23 3.76
N ASP A 268 10.46 11.00 4.07
CA ASP A 268 9.07 10.54 4.13
C ASP A 268 8.17 11.60 3.49
N LEU A 269 7.93 11.47 2.17
CA LEU A 269 7.13 12.43 1.42
C LEU A 269 5.70 12.54 1.95
N SER A 270 5.10 11.43 2.37
CA SER A 270 3.73 11.42 2.91
C SER A 270 3.65 12.24 4.21
N TYR A 271 4.66 12.16 5.08
CA TYR A 271 4.73 13.02 6.26
C TYR A 271 4.97 14.48 5.89
N VAL A 272 5.82 14.79 4.90
CA VAL A 272 6.00 16.17 4.43
C VAL A 272 4.67 16.76 3.99
N VAL A 273 3.85 16.02 3.25
CA VAL A 273 2.50 16.45 2.83
C VAL A 273 1.60 16.71 4.04
N ILE A 274 1.56 15.80 5.02
CA ILE A 274 0.79 15.97 6.26
C ILE A 274 1.25 17.20 7.04
N TRP A 275 2.56 17.39 7.16
CA TRP A 275 3.17 18.52 7.86
C TRP A 275 2.83 19.85 7.19
N VAL A 276 2.91 19.94 5.86
CA VAL A 276 2.48 21.15 5.12
C VAL A 276 0.99 21.42 5.37
N MET A 277 0.13 20.41 5.25
CA MET A 277 -1.30 20.58 5.54
C MET A 277 -1.56 21.03 6.98
N GLN A 278 -0.77 20.56 7.95
CA GLN A 278 -0.88 20.97 9.34
C GLN A 278 -0.55 22.47 9.50
N ARG A 279 0.49 22.95 8.83
CA ARG A 279 0.85 24.39 8.80
C ARG A 279 -0.24 25.24 8.17
N LEU A 280 -0.91 24.72 7.16
CA LEU A 280 -2.06 25.35 6.50
C LEU A 280 -3.38 25.18 7.27
N ARG A 281 -3.37 24.55 8.45
CA ARG A 281 -4.56 24.25 9.28
C ARG A 281 -5.63 23.40 8.58
N LEU A 282 -5.22 22.63 7.57
CA LEU A 282 -6.07 21.69 6.84
C LEU A 282 -6.20 20.34 7.55
N VAL A 283 -5.28 20.04 8.46
CA VAL A 283 -5.30 18.89 9.37
C VAL A 283 -4.89 19.30 10.79
N SER A 284 -5.37 18.59 11.80
CA SER A 284 -5.06 18.77 13.22
C SER A 284 -4.74 17.44 13.89
N GLU A 285 -4.42 17.45 15.20
CA GLU A 285 -4.19 16.26 16.02
C GLU A 285 -3.14 15.28 15.43
N VAL A 286 -2.10 15.81 14.78
CA VAL A 286 -1.03 15.01 14.17
C VAL A 286 -0.22 14.32 15.26
N ARG A 287 -0.20 12.99 15.24
CA ARG A 287 0.44 12.15 16.26
C ARG A 287 1.86 11.80 15.84
N LEU A 288 2.83 12.01 16.72
CA LEU A 288 4.25 11.68 16.51
C LEU A 288 4.85 11.05 17.78
N PRO A 289 5.77 10.07 17.64
CA PRO A 289 6.53 9.55 18.77
C PRO A 289 7.42 10.63 19.38
N LYS A 290 7.48 10.68 20.71
CA LYS A 290 8.39 11.56 21.44
C LYS A 290 9.84 11.12 21.19
N PRO A 291 10.82 12.04 21.18
CA PRO A 291 12.23 11.67 21.06
C PRO A 291 12.69 10.60 22.07
N SER A 292 12.18 10.66 23.31
CA SER A 292 12.46 9.65 24.33
C SER A 292 11.91 8.26 23.99
N GLN A 293 10.74 8.18 23.36
CA GLN A 293 10.16 6.91 22.91
C GLN A 293 10.96 6.32 21.76
N ILE A 294 11.44 7.17 20.84
CA ILE A 294 12.34 6.75 19.75
C ILE A 294 13.62 6.19 20.36
N GLN A 295 14.33 6.98 21.19
CA GLN A 295 15.60 6.56 21.79
C GLN A 295 15.51 5.29 22.63
N ALA A 296 14.46 5.15 23.46
CA ALA A 296 14.25 3.96 24.26
C ALA A 296 13.90 2.71 23.43
N GLY A 297 13.27 2.91 22.26
CA GLY A 297 12.86 1.84 21.38
C GLY A 297 13.95 1.34 20.43
N VAL A 298 15.00 2.13 20.19
CA VAL A 298 16.08 1.73 19.27
C VAL A 298 16.72 0.47 19.79
N ARG A 299 16.79 -0.56 18.93
CA ARG A 299 17.60 -1.74 19.17
C ARG A 299 19.02 -1.27 19.44
N ARG A 300 19.52 -1.53 20.64
CA ARG A 300 20.96 -1.44 20.88
C ARG A 300 21.58 -2.52 20.00
N HIS A 301 22.19 -2.14 18.88
CA HIS A 301 23.14 -3.02 18.24
C HIS A 301 24.21 -3.29 19.30
N SER A 302 24.17 -4.48 19.89
CA SER A 302 25.33 -5.00 20.59
C SER A 302 26.46 -4.89 19.57
N ALA A 303 27.41 -3.98 19.83
CA ALA A 303 28.65 -3.96 19.11
C ALA A 303 29.30 -5.32 19.37
N SER A 304 29.09 -6.27 18.47
CA SER A 304 29.90 -7.47 18.42
C SER A 304 31.27 -7.01 17.93
N ALA A 305 32.19 -6.91 18.90
CA ALA A 305 33.63 -6.93 18.66
C ALA A 305 34.04 -8.21 17.92
#